data_AF-A0A0G1DCL8-F1
#
_entry.id   AF-A0A0G1DCL8-F1
#
_cell.length_a   1.000
_cell.length_b   1.000
_cell.length_c   1.000
_cell.angle_alpha   90.00
_cell.angle_beta   90.00
_cell.angle_gamma   90.00
#
_symmetry.space_group_name_H-M   'P 1'
#
loop_
_entity.id
_entity.type
_entity.pdbx_description
1 polymer ?
#
loop_
_entity_poly.entity_id
_entity_poly.type
_entity_poly.pdbx_seq_one_letter_code
_entity_poly.pdbx_strand_id
1 'polypeptide(L)'
;MLFLQKQKSCAKIQLVLKGFKQFILKGNVVDLAVGVVIGVAFGAVVTALVEDLITPLIAAIGGKPDFSKISFTVNRSEFMIGDFLNALISFVIISFVVYFLVVLPMNKLIALTNKQKPIDPTTKKCPECLSVVPLGAKKCMFCTSVLKK
;
A
#
# COMPACT_ATOMS: atom_id res chain seq x y z
N MET A 1 48.74 6.13 -18.78
CA MET A 1 47.31 6.11 -19.21
C MET A 1 46.32 5.61 -18.16
N LEU A 2 46.67 4.65 -17.27
CA LEU A 2 45.75 4.08 -16.25
C LEU A 2 45.19 5.09 -15.21
N PHE A 3 45.93 6.15 -14.86
CA PHE A 3 45.48 7.13 -13.85
C PHE A 3 44.34 8.06 -14.32
N LEU A 4 44.22 8.32 -15.64
CA LEU A 4 43.18 9.21 -16.17
C LEU A 4 41.78 8.56 -16.21
N GLN A 5 41.69 7.22 -16.29
CA GLN A 5 40.39 6.53 -16.19
C GLN A 5 39.84 6.52 -14.76
N LYS A 6 40.70 6.50 -13.74
CA LYS A 6 40.29 6.45 -12.34
C LYS A 6 39.63 7.77 -11.87
N GLN A 7 40.12 8.92 -12.34
CA GLN A 7 39.53 10.25 -12.05
C GLN A 7 38.12 10.44 -12.68
N LYS A 8 37.90 9.99 -13.92
CA LYS A 8 36.58 10.08 -14.58
C LYS A 8 35.52 9.19 -13.91
N SER A 9 35.93 8.06 -13.33
CA SER A 9 35.03 7.14 -12.63
C SER A 9 34.48 7.73 -11.32
N CYS A 10 35.33 8.35 -10.49
CA CYS A 10 34.88 9.01 -9.25
C CYS A 10 33.93 10.19 -9.50
N ALA A 11 34.16 11.01 -10.52
CA ALA A 11 33.29 12.14 -10.85
C ALA A 11 31.90 11.68 -11.36
N LYS A 12 31.85 10.60 -12.15
CA LYS A 12 30.59 10.02 -12.65
C LYS A 12 29.77 9.38 -11.51
N ILE A 13 30.43 8.68 -10.58
CA ILE A 13 29.79 8.08 -9.40
C ILE A 13 29.20 9.15 -8.48
N GLN A 14 29.91 10.27 -8.26
CA GLN A 14 29.40 11.42 -7.49
C GLN A 14 28.15 12.05 -8.12
N LEU A 15 28.07 12.10 -9.46
CA LEU A 15 26.93 12.65 -10.18
C LEU A 15 25.71 11.73 -10.09
N VAL A 16 25.90 10.41 -10.20
CA VAL A 16 24.85 9.40 -10.02
C VAL A 16 24.34 9.35 -8.58
N LEU A 17 25.23 9.38 -7.58
CA LEU A 17 24.85 9.39 -6.15
C LEU A 17 24.09 10.67 -5.77
N LYS A 18 24.52 11.83 -6.29
CA LYS A 18 23.80 13.10 -6.08
C LYS A 18 22.45 13.09 -6.78
N GLY A 19 22.36 12.55 -8.00
CA GLY A 19 21.12 12.38 -8.74
C GLY A 19 20.13 11.43 -8.06
N PHE A 20 20.62 10.31 -7.53
CA PHE A 20 19.81 9.36 -6.77
C PHE A 20 19.30 9.93 -5.45
N LYS A 21 20.16 10.64 -4.69
CA LYS A 21 19.75 11.35 -3.47
C LYS A 21 18.68 12.40 -3.78
N GLN A 22 18.85 13.19 -4.84
CA GLN A 22 17.85 14.16 -5.30
C GLN A 22 16.52 13.50 -5.71
N PHE A 23 16.56 12.30 -6.27
CA PHE A 23 15.37 11.53 -6.63
C PHE A 23 14.62 11.02 -5.39
N ILE A 24 15.31 10.44 -4.40
CA ILE A 24 14.71 9.97 -3.15
C ILE A 24 14.16 11.13 -2.31
N LEU A 25 14.82 12.29 -2.32
CA LEU A 25 14.38 13.49 -1.60
C LEU A 25 13.09 14.13 -2.16
N LYS A 26 12.55 13.66 -3.30
CA LYS A 26 11.24 14.13 -3.80
C LYS A 26 10.05 13.75 -2.91
N GLY A 27 10.25 13.05 -1.79
CA GLY A 27 9.25 12.76 -0.75
C GLY A 27 8.22 11.69 -1.16
N ASN A 28 7.56 11.90 -2.29
CA ASN A 28 6.53 11.01 -2.85
C ASN A 28 7.01 9.56 -3.08
N VAL A 29 8.30 9.35 -3.36
CA VAL A 29 8.87 8.01 -3.57
C VAL A 29 9.03 7.25 -2.26
N VAL A 30 9.42 7.95 -1.18
CA VAL A 30 9.67 7.34 0.13
C VAL A 30 8.35 6.92 0.76
N ASP A 31 7.34 7.78 0.74
CA ASP A 31 6.02 7.48 1.31
C ASP A 31 5.35 6.30 0.59
N LEU A 32 5.46 6.24 -0.74
CA LEU A 32 4.97 5.11 -1.52
C LEU A 32 5.76 3.83 -1.22
N ALA A 33 7.08 3.91 -1.10
CA ALA A 33 7.92 2.75 -0.77
C ALA A 33 7.60 2.19 0.62
N VAL A 34 7.45 3.06 1.62
CA VAL A 34 7.07 2.67 2.98
C VAL A 34 5.69 2.02 3.00
N GLY A 35 4.72 2.59 2.28
CA GLY A 35 3.38 2.04 2.15
C GLY A 35 3.35 0.61 1.57
N VAL A 36 4.13 0.36 0.51
CA VAL A 36 4.23 -0.98 -0.10
C VAL A 36 4.86 -1.99 0.85
N VAL A 37 5.97 -1.63 1.50
CA VAL A 37 6.68 -2.53 2.44
C VAL A 37 5.78 -2.92 3.61
N ILE A 38 5.08 -1.95 4.21
CA ILE A 38 4.15 -2.21 5.31
C ILE A 38 2.97 -3.07 4.82
N GLY A 39 2.43 -2.79 3.63
CA GLY A 39 1.33 -3.57 3.04
C GLY A 39 1.69 -5.04 2.84
N VAL A 40 2.88 -5.32 2.32
CA VAL A 40 3.37 -6.71 2.12
C VAL A 40 3.60 -7.41 3.46
N ALA A 41 4.24 -6.74 4.42
CA ALA A 41 4.49 -7.31 5.74
C ALA A 41 3.19 -7.65 6.48
N PHE A 42 2.21 -6.74 6.45
CA PHE A 42 0.91 -6.98 7.08
C PHE A 42 0.13 -8.10 6.39
N GLY A 43 0.16 -8.14 5.05
CA GLY A 43 -0.43 -9.24 4.28
C GLY A 43 0.11 -10.60 4.71
N ALA A 44 1.44 -10.72 4.86
CA ALA A 44 2.07 -11.95 5.32
C ALA A 44 1.60 -12.39 6.72
N VAL A 45 1.45 -11.44 7.66
CA VAL A 45 0.95 -11.73 9.02
C VAL A 45 -0.49 -12.23 8.98
N VAL A 46 -1.35 -11.61 8.18
CA VAL A 46 -2.76 -12.06 8.06
C VAL A 46 -2.85 -13.41 7.37
N THR A 47 -2.07 -13.64 6.31
CA THR A 47 -2.01 -14.93 5.62
C THR A 47 -1.56 -16.03 6.59
N ALA A 48 -0.48 -15.81 7.35
CA ALA A 48 -0.02 -16.76 8.36
C ALA A 48 -1.09 -17.05 9.42
N LEU A 49 -1.79 -16.02 9.91
CA LEU A 49 -2.89 -16.21 10.86
C LEU A 49 -4.03 -17.08 10.27
N VAL A 50 -4.38 -16.88 9.00
CA VAL A 50 -5.43 -17.66 8.36
C VAL A 50 -4.97 -19.10 8.12
N GLU A 51 -3.77 -19.30 7.59
CA GLU A 51 -3.21 -20.62 7.30
C GLU A 51 -2.95 -21.44 8.57
N ASP A 52 -2.38 -20.83 9.61
CA ASP A 52 -1.94 -21.54 10.82
C ASP A 52 -3.05 -21.73 11.85
N LEU A 53 -4.05 -20.85 11.90
CA LEU A 53 -5.11 -20.91 12.91
C LEU A 53 -6.47 -21.24 12.32
N ILE A 54 -6.87 -20.57 11.22
CA ILE A 54 -8.25 -20.67 10.73
C ILE A 54 -8.44 -21.91 9.86
N THR A 55 -7.53 -22.18 8.92
CA THR A 55 -7.59 -23.36 8.05
C THR A 55 -7.65 -24.69 8.83
N PRO A 56 -6.78 -24.95 9.84
CA PRO A 56 -6.88 -26.19 10.63
C PRO A 56 -8.14 -26.23 11.51
N LEU A 57 -8.64 -25.09 11.98
CA LEU A 57 -9.87 -25.03 12.78
C LEU A 57 -11.10 -25.38 11.93
N ILE A 58 -11.16 -24.89 10.68
CA ILE A 58 -12.20 -25.26 9.72
C ILE A 58 -12.07 -26.74 9.33
N ALA A 59 -10.84 -27.23 9.10
CA ALA A 59 -10.60 -28.64 8.80
C ALA A 59 -11.01 -29.58 9.95
N ALA A 60 -10.87 -29.13 11.21
CA ALA A 60 -11.27 -29.88 12.40
C ALA A 60 -12.81 -29.96 12.56
N ILE A 61 -13.54 -28.91 12.18
CA ILE A 61 -15.00 -28.81 12.37
C ILE A 61 -15.77 -29.31 11.12
N GLY A 62 -15.24 -29.06 9.93
CA GLY A 62 -15.86 -29.39 8.63
C GLY A 62 -15.41 -30.72 8.01
N GLY A 63 -14.46 -31.44 8.62
CA GLY A 63 -13.80 -32.58 8.00
C GLY A 63 -12.75 -32.16 6.95
N LYS A 64 -12.02 -33.16 6.42
CA LYS A 64 -10.77 -33.03 5.62
C LYS A 64 -10.64 -31.71 4.83
N PRO A 65 -9.49 -31.02 4.91
CA PRO A 65 -9.22 -29.79 4.15
C PRO A 65 -9.21 -30.00 2.62
N ASP A 66 -9.14 -31.26 2.19
CA ASP A 66 -9.05 -31.66 0.79
C ASP A 66 -10.44 -31.89 0.18
N PHE A 67 -11.13 -30.82 -0.20
CA PHE A 67 -12.12 -30.91 -1.28
C PHE A 67 -11.46 -31.33 -2.62
N SER A 68 -10.13 -31.34 -2.67
CA SER A 68 -9.25 -31.91 -3.70
C SER A 68 -9.66 -33.33 -4.15
N LYS A 69 -10.37 -34.10 -3.31
CA LYS A 69 -10.87 -35.44 -3.67
C LYS A 69 -12.18 -35.45 -4.46
N ILE A 70 -12.86 -34.31 -4.63
CA ILE A 70 -13.94 -34.15 -5.62
C ILE A 70 -13.29 -33.72 -6.93
N SER A 71 -12.62 -34.67 -7.57
CA SER A 71 -12.11 -34.55 -8.92
C SER A 71 -13.13 -35.16 -9.87
N PHE A 72 -13.75 -34.35 -10.73
CA PHE A 72 -14.58 -34.88 -11.81
C PHE A 72 -13.66 -35.15 -13.01
N THR A 73 -13.32 -36.41 -13.24
CA THR A 73 -12.46 -36.81 -14.37
C THR A 73 -13.30 -36.81 -15.65
N VAL A 74 -13.19 -35.76 -16.46
CA VAL A 74 -13.72 -35.74 -17.84
C VAL A 74 -12.52 -35.71 -18.78
N ASN A 75 -12.36 -36.79 -19.57
CA ASN A 75 -11.44 -36.83 -20.71
C ASN A 75 -9.94 -36.55 -20.41
N ARG A 76 -9.41 -37.13 -19.32
CA ARG A 76 -8.00 -37.02 -18.87
C ARG A 76 -7.57 -35.65 -18.31
N SER A 77 -8.50 -34.78 -17.94
CA SER A 77 -8.21 -33.56 -17.17
C SER A 77 -8.79 -33.67 -15.77
N GLU A 78 -7.95 -33.60 -14.74
CA GLU A 78 -8.39 -33.54 -13.34
C GLU A 78 -8.82 -32.11 -13.01
N PHE A 79 -10.13 -31.87 -12.94
CA PHE A 79 -10.66 -30.59 -12.46
C PHE A 79 -10.73 -30.61 -10.93
N MET A 80 -9.74 -29.96 -10.29
CA MET A 80 -9.64 -29.80 -8.84
C MET A 80 -10.57 -28.68 -8.35
N ILE A 81 -11.89 -28.87 -8.50
CA ILE A 81 -12.94 -27.93 -8.01
C ILE A 81 -12.74 -27.60 -6.52
N GLY A 82 -12.18 -28.56 -5.77
CA GLY A 82 -11.93 -28.40 -4.35
C GLY A 82 -10.87 -27.38 -3.97
N ASP A 83 -9.81 -27.25 -4.77
CA ASP A 83 -8.74 -26.29 -4.48
C ASP A 83 -9.22 -24.87 -4.72
N PHE A 84 -10.04 -24.68 -5.76
CA PHE A 84 -10.68 -23.40 -6.01
C PHE A 84 -11.63 -22.99 -4.87
N LEU A 85 -12.44 -23.92 -4.37
CA LEU A 85 -13.36 -23.64 -3.26
C LEU A 85 -12.59 -23.34 -1.97
N ASN A 86 -11.50 -24.05 -1.70
CA ASN A 86 -10.63 -23.78 -0.56
C ASN A 86 -9.96 -22.40 -0.67
N ALA A 87 -9.47 -22.04 -1.86
CA ALA A 87 -8.91 -20.71 -2.11
C ALA A 87 -9.96 -19.60 -1.94
N LEU A 88 -11.21 -19.84 -2.39
CA LEU A 88 -12.32 -18.91 -2.23
C LEU A 88 -12.66 -18.69 -0.74
N ILE A 89 -12.76 -19.78 0.04
CA ILE A 89 -13.04 -19.73 1.48
C ILE A 89 -11.91 -18.97 2.20
N SER A 90 -10.66 -19.30 1.89
CA SER A 90 -9.48 -18.62 2.45
C SER A 90 -9.48 -17.12 2.12
N PHE A 91 -9.82 -16.75 0.88
CA PHE A 91 -9.92 -15.35 0.46
C PHE A 91 -10.99 -14.57 1.25
N VAL A 92 -12.17 -15.16 1.43
CA VAL A 92 -13.25 -14.53 2.21
C VAL A 92 -12.84 -14.32 3.67
N ILE A 93 -12.16 -15.30 4.26
CA ILE A 93 -11.66 -15.21 5.64
C ILE A 93 -10.60 -14.11 5.77
N ILE A 94 -9.59 -14.09 4.90
CA ILE A 94 -8.55 -13.05 4.92
C ILE A 94 -9.19 -11.68 4.79
N SER A 95 -10.09 -11.48 3.82
CA SER A 95 -10.79 -10.21 3.63
C SER A 95 -11.57 -9.79 4.88
N PHE A 96 -12.23 -10.73 5.56
CA PHE A 96 -12.98 -10.45 6.79
C PHE A 96 -12.05 -10.04 7.94
N VAL A 97 -10.94 -10.76 8.13
CA VAL A 97 -9.94 -10.47 9.16
C VAL A 97 -9.29 -9.10 8.93
N VAL A 98 -8.86 -8.80 7.70
CA VAL A 98 -8.28 -7.48 7.35
C VAL A 98 -9.29 -6.36 7.61
N TYR A 99 -10.54 -6.54 7.19
CA TYR A 99 -11.59 -5.55 7.41
C TYR A 99 -11.81 -5.28 8.90
N PHE A 100 -11.89 -6.34 9.71
CA PHE A 100 -12.15 -6.21 11.14
C PHE A 100 -10.96 -5.63 11.93
N LEU A 101 -9.73 -6.07 11.65
CA LEU A 101 -8.53 -5.65 12.37
C LEU A 101 -7.93 -4.32 11.88
N VAL A 102 -8.14 -3.94 10.63
CA VAL A 102 -7.52 -2.72 10.06
C VAL A 102 -8.57 -1.66 9.77
N VAL A 103 -9.55 -1.98 8.92
CA VAL A 103 -10.50 -0.98 8.40
C VAL A 103 -11.42 -0.47 9.51
N LEU A 104 -11.93 -1.36 10.36
CA LEU A 104 -12.81 -1.00 11.47
C LEU A 104 -12.15 -0.06 12.51
N PRO A 105 -10.96 -0.36 13.06
CA PRO A 105 -10.30 0.55 13.98
C PRO A 105 -9.80 1.82 13.30
N MET A 106 -9.34 1.76 12.04
CA MET A 106 -8.97 2.98 11.31
C MET A 106 -10.18 3.90 11.11
N ASN A 107 -11.31 3.36 10.65
CA ASN A 107 -12.54 4.14 10.47
C ASN A 107 -13.05 4.71 11.79
N LYS A 108 -12.95 3.93 12.88
CA LYS A 108 -13.31 4.39 14.23
C LYS A 108 -12.36 5.50 14.71
N LEU A 109 -11.05 5.34 14.53
CA LEU A 109 -10.05 6.33 14.93
C LEU A 109 -10.17 7.61 14.12
N ILE A 110 -10.48 7.54 12.82
CA ILE A 110 -10.72 8.72 11.96
C ILE A 110 -12.01 9.43 12.38
N ALA A 111 -13.08 8.68 12.72
CA ALA A 111 -14.32 9.27 13.22
C ALA A 111 -14.16 9.92 14.60
N LEU A 112 -13.31 9.37 15.46
CA LEU A 112 -12.94 9.96 16.76
C LEU A 112 -11.99 11.15 16.58
N THR A 113 -11.11 11.07 15.58
CA THR A 113 -10.16 12.12 15.21
C THR A 113 -10.74 12.92 14.05
N ASN A 114 -11.83 13.65 14.28
CA ASN A 114 -12.47 14.59 13.33
C ASN A 114 -11.54 15.76 12.91
N LYS A 115 -10.34 15.48 12.33
CA LYS A 115 -9.36 16.44 11.82
C LYS A 115 -8.05 15.86 11.24
N GLN A 116 -8.01 14.68 10.62
CA GLN A 116 -6.93 14.49 9.64
C GLN A 116 -7.28 15.28 8.37
N LYS A 117 -6.90 16.57 8.41
CA LYS A 117 -6.61 17.32 7.20
C LYS A 117 -5.73 16.41 6.34
N PRO A 118 -6.08 16.14 5.06
CA PRO A 118 -5.21 15.36 4.20
C PRO A 118 -3.81 15.97 4.26
N ILE A 119 -2.79 15.14 4.03
CA ILE A 119 -1.33 15.36 4.18
C ILE A 119 -0.78 16.60 3.43
N ASP A 120 -1.67 17.45 2.92
CA ASP A 120 -1.43 18.83 2.53
C ASP A 120 -2.05 19.87 3.50
N PRO A 121 -1.67 19.90 4.80
CA PRO A 121 -1.96 21.05 5.66
C PRO A 121 -1.07 22.26 5.31
N THR A 122 -0.23 22.20 4.27
CA THR A 122 0.55 23.36 3.81
C THR A 122 -0.23 24.21 2.81
N THR A 123 -1.33 23.70 2.24
CA THR A 123 -1.93 24.32 1.04
C THR A 123 -3.46 24.49 1.13
N LYS A 124 -3.97 25.67 0.75
CA LYS A 124 -5.40 26.03 0.60
C LYS A 124 -5.71 26.27 -0.87
N LYS A 125 -6.92 25.91 -1.32
CA LYS A 125 -7.39 26.32 -2.65
C LYS A 125 -7.86 27.76 -2.61
N CYS A 126 -7.41 28.57 -3.56
CA CYS A 126 -7.92 29.93 -3.73
C CYS A 126 -9.39 29.87 -4.22
N PRO A 127 -10.33 30.63 -3.62
CA PRO A 127 -11.74 30.63 -4.03
C PRO A 127 -11.97 31.24 -5.42
N GLU A 128 -11.09 32.14 -5.86
CA GLU A 128 -11.24 32.85 -7.14
C GLU A 128 -10.74 32.00 -8.33
N CYS A 129 -9.58 31.37 -8.18
CA CYS A 129 -8.90 30.70 -9.30
C CYS A 129 -8.66 29.20 -9.09
N LEU A 130 -9.11 28.63 -7.96
CA LEU A 130 -9.00 27.21 -7.61
C LEU A 130 -7.58 26.64 -7.58
N SER A 131 -6.56 27.49 -7.75
CA SER A 131 -5.16 27.12 -7.66
C SER A 131 -4.76 26.80 -6.22
N VAL A 132 -3.72 25.98 -6.11
CA VAL A 132 -3.19 25.41 -4.86
C VAL A 132 -2.16 26.41 -4.29
N VAL A 133 -2.51 27.09 -3.19
CA VAL A 133 -1.74 28.20 -2.60
C VAL A 133 -1.37 27.90 -1.14
N PRO A 134 -0.14 28.20 -0.66
CA PRO A 134 0.24 27.89 0.71
C PRO A 134 -0.62 28.62 1.76
N LEU A 135 -0.84 28.00 2.94
CA LEU A 135 -1.74 28.52 3.98
C LEU A 135 -1.41 29.94 4.45
N GLY A 136 -0.11 30.27 4.51
CA GLY A 136 0.39 31.59 4.95
C GLY A 136 0.23 32.71 3.92
N ALA A 137 -0.22 32.42 2.70
CA ALA A 137 -0.35 33.43 1.66
C ALA A 137 -1.51 34.39 1.94
N LYS A 138 -1.21 35.70 1.97
CA LYS A 138 -2.19 36.80 2.03
C LYS A 138 -2.75 37.16 0.65
N LYS A 139 -2.00 36.85 -0.41
CA LYS A 139 -2.40 37.02 -1.81
C LYS A 139 -2.09 35.76 -2.61
N CYS A 140 -2.96 35.44 -3.56
CA CYS A 140 -2.75 34.31 -4.46
C CYS A 140 -1.67 34.64 -5.51
N MET A 141 -0.73 33.72 -5.77
CA MET A 141 0.31 33.90 -6.80
C MET A 141 -0.25 33.87 -8.23
N PHE A 142 -1.32 33.11 -8.46
CA PHE A 142 -1.90 32.92 -9.80
C PHE A 142 -2.86 34.03 -10.25
N CYS A 143 -3.77 34.47 -9.36
CA CYS A 143 -4.79 35.47 -9.69
C CYS A 143 -4.63 36.79 -8.93
N THR A 144 -3.63 36.93 -8.06
CA THR A 144 -3.35 38.15 -7.28
C THR A 144 -4.47 38.58 -6.31
N SER A 145 -5.54 37.79 -6.17
CA SER A 145 -6.64 38.07 -5.25
C SER A 145 -6.18 38.00 -3.78
N VAL A 146 -6.82 38.81 -2.94
CA VAL A 146 -6.57 38.81 -1.50
C VAL A 146 -7.29 37.62 -0.89
N LEU A 147 -6.54 36.73 -0.25
CA LEU A 147 -7.09 35.54 0.38
C LEU A 147 -7.59 35.90 1.78
N LYS A 148 -8.91 35.88 1.99
CA LYS A 148 -9.49 36.02 3.33
C LYS A 148 -9.05 34.83 4.18
N LYS A 149 -8.58 35.11 5.40
CA LYS A 149 -8.00 34.12 6.33
C LYS A 149 -9.01 33.06 6.72
#